data_AF-A0A9E3E3J5-F1
#
_entry.id   AF-A0A9E3E3J5-F1
#
_cell.length_a   1.000
_cell.length_b   1.000
_cell.length_c   1.000
_cell.angle_alpha   90.00
_cell.angle_beta   90.00
_cell.angle_gamma   90.00
#
_symmetry.space_group_name_H-M   'P 1'
#
loop_
_entity.id
_entity.type
_entity.pdbx_description
1 polymer ?
#
loop_
_entity_poly.entity_id
_entity_poly.type
_entity_poly.pdbx_seq_one_letter_code
_entity_poly.pdbx_strand_id
1 'polypeptide(L)'
;MKAADAESLLNREQRARLPLPRQLLLYLDPFALFKDASNGTALVRASALSYNRALRWVLVAYIRRWILIAASLFLAIAPAEALAAQAKIFIIPAAAFAVGASIAIAVTCLIGAVYVLLGSKRE
;
A
#
# COMPACT_ATOMS: atom_id res chain seq x y z
N MET A 1 -1.16 -10.50 13.45
CA MET A 1 -2.64 -10.56 13.36
C MET A 1 -3.04 -12.01 13.17
N LYS A 2 -4.01 -12.55 13.92
CA LYS A 2 -4.40 -13.97 13.76
C LYS A 2 -5.09 -14.15 12.41
N ALA A 3 -5.01 -15.35 11.83
CA ALA A 3 -5.55 -15.65 10.51
C ALA A 3 -7.05 -15.29 10.34
N ALA A 4 -7.84 -15.53 11.39
CA ALA A 4 -9.26 -15.17 11.44
C ALA A 4 -9.52 -13.66 11.43
N ASP A 5 -8.60 -12.85 11.95
CA ASP A 5 -8.74 -11.39 11.99
C ASP A 5 -8.47 -10.75 10.62
N ALA A 6 -7.60 -11.34 9.79
CA ALA A 6 -7.31 -10.80 8.45
C ALA A 6 -8.46 -11.07 7.47
N GLU A 7 -9.06 -12.25 7.54
CA GLU A 7 -10.19 -12.65 6.69
C GLU A 7 -11.45 -11.84 7.03
N SER A 8 -11.68 -11.57 8.31
CA SER A 8 -12.82 -10.78 8.77
C SER A 8 -12.77 -9.33 8.27
N LEU A 9 -11.56 -8.77 8.12
CA LEU A 9 -11.31 -7.44 7.56
C LEU A 9 -11.48 -7.36 6.04
N LEU A 10 -11.67 -8.47 5.32
CA LEU A 10 -12.08 -8.41 3.91
C LEU A 10 -13.52 -7.89 3.80
N ASN A 11 -14.37 -8.17 4.79
CA ASN A 11 -15.74 -7.68 4.82
C ASN A 11 -15.77 -6.16 5.07
N ARG A 12 -16.45 -5.43 4.19
CA ARG A 12 -16.59 -3.97 4.27
C ARG A 12 -17.31 -3.54 5.55
N GLU A 13 -18.31 -4.29 5.99
CA GLU A 13 -19.08 -3.97 7.19
C GLU A 13 -18.24 -4.07 8.46
N GLN A 14 -17.37 -5.07 8.54
CA GLN A 14 -16.47 -5.22 9.67
C GLN A 14 -15.39 -4.13 9.69
N ARG A 15 -14.88 -3.72 8.52
CA ARG A 15 -13.98 -2.57 8.43
C ARG A 15 -14.62 -1.27 8.88
N ALA A 16 -15.90 -1.04 8.56
CA ALA A 16 -16.62 0.16 8.95
C ALA A 16 -16.78 0.30 10.48
N ARG A 17 -16.76 -0.83 11.22
CA ARG A 17 -16.81 -0.85 12.68
C ARG A 17 -15.48 -0.52 13.35
N LEU A 18 -14.39 -0.44 12.60
CA LEU A 18 -13.08 -0.11 13.15
C LEU A 18 -12.94 1.39 13.45
N PRO A 19 -12.11 1.76 14.43
CA PRO A 19 -11.78 3.16 14.68
C PRO A 19 -11.04 3.77 13.48
N LEU A 20 -11.26 5.06 13.22
CA LEU A 20 -10.72 5.80 12.07
C LEU A 20 -9.20 5.61 11.83
N PRO A 21 -8.32 5.64 12.85
CA PRO A 21 -6.89 5.43 12.64
C PRO A 21 -6.59 4.06 12.02
N ARG A 22 -7.36 3.04 12.40
CA ARG A 22 -7.19 1.67 11.88
C ARG A 22 -7.74 1.53 10.47
N GLN A 23 -8.80 2.26 10.14
CA GLN A 23 -9.30 2.34 8.77
C GLN A 23 -8.28 3.03 7.84
N LEU A 24 -7.66 4.12 8.30
CA LEU A 24 -6.60 4.81 7.56
C LEU A 24 -5.39 3.91 7.37
N LEU A 25 -4.96 3.20 8.42
CA LEU A 25 -3.86 2.25 8.32
C LEU A 25 -4.18 1.15 7.30
N LEU A 26 -5.37 0.53 7.34
CA LEU A 26 -5.79 -0.46 6.33
C LEU A 26 -5.90 0.12 4.92
N TYR A 27 -6.22 1.41 4.81
CA TYR A 27 -6.34 2.10 3.52
C TYR A 27 -4.99 2.37 2.88
N LEU A 28 -3.98 2.69 3.68
CA LEU A 28 -2.63 3.03 3.24
C LEU A 28 -1.69 1.82 3.20
N ASP A 29 -1.82 0.89 4.14
CA ASP A 29 -0.98 -0.29 4.26
C ASP A 29 -1.48 -1.42 3.33
N PRO A 30 -0.76 -1.72 2.23
CA PRO A 30 -1.15 -2.78 1.29
C PRO A 30 -0.95 -4.18 1.86
N PHE A 31 -0.11 -4.35 2.89
CA PHE A 31 0.28 -5.65 3.43
C PHE A 31 -0.48 -6.00 4.72
N ALA A 32 -1.32 -5.11 5.24
CA ALA A 32 -2.07 -5.34 6.48
C ALA A 32 -2.96 -6.59 6.46
N LEU A 33 -3.39 -7.06 5.29
CA LEU A 33 -4.23 -8.26 5.14
C LEU A 33 -3.44 -9.56 4.90
N PHE A 34 -2.12 -9.45 4.73
CA PHE A 34 -1.25 -10.59 4.42
C PHE A 34 -0.80 -11.29 5.70
N LYS A 35 -0.65 -12.61 5.62
CA LYS A 35 -0.14 -13.43 6.72
C LYS A 35 1.40 -13.44 6.65
N ASP A 36 2.05 -13.39 7.82
CA ASP A 36 3.50 -13.54 7.89
C ASP A 36 3.90 -14.98 7.53
N ALA A 37 4.65 -15.13 6.46
CA ALA A 37 5.16 -16.40 5.97
C ALA A 37 6.60 -16.71 6.44
N SER A 38 7.21 -15.81 7.22
CA SER A 38 8.61 -15.93 7.67
C SER A 38 8.72 -16.74 8.97
N ASN A 39 7.66 -16.76 9.78
CA ASN A 39 7.65 -17.34 11.11
C ASN A 39 6.76 -18.59 11.19
N GLY A 40 7.11 -19.54 12.07
CA GLY A 40 6.34 -20.76 12.32
C GLY A 40 6.88 -22.03 11.64
N THR A 41 6.15 -23.14 11.82
CA THR A 41 6.50 -24.45 11.24
C THR A 41 6.33 -24.45 9.71
N ALA A 42 6.94 -25.42 9.02
CA ALA A 42 6.84 -25.54 7.56
C ALA A 42 5.39 -25.56 7.04
N LEU A 43 4.48 -26.24 7.75
CA LEU A 43 3.06 -26.27 7.43
C LEU A 43 2.38 -24.90 7.59
N VAL A 44 2.73 -24.15 8.64
CA VAL A 44 2.19 -22.80 8.88
C VAL A 44 2.67 -21.82 7.81
N ARG A 45 3.95 -21.89 7.42
CA ARG A 45 4.50 -21.08 6.33
C ARG A 45 3.85 -21.39 4.98
N ALA A 46 3.65 -22.68 4.67
CA ALA A 46 3.02 -23.10 3.42
C ALA A 46 1.56 -22.63 3.32
N SER A 47 0.80 -22.72 4.41
CA SER A 47 -0.58 -22.23 4.46
C SER A 47 -0.68 -20.70 4.43
N ALA A 48 0.27 -19.98 5.05
CA ALA A 48 0.37 -18.52 4.93
C ALA A 48 0.68 -18.09 3.48
N LEU A 49 1.60 -18.79 2.79
CA LEU A 49 1.93 -18.50 1.39
C LEU A 49 0.77 -18.79 0.44
N SER A 50 0.06 -19.92 0.60
CA SER A 50 -1.09 -20.22 -0.25
C SER A 50 -2.21 -19.18 -0.09
N TYR A 51 -2.48 -18.76 1.15
CA TYR A 51 -3.40 -17.67 1.47
C TYR A 51 -2.97 -16.34 0.83
N ASN A 52 -1.71 -15.95 0.99
CA ASN A 52 -1.16 -14.71 0.41
C ASN A 52 -1.26 -14.72 -1.12
N ARG A 53 -1.01 -15.87 -1.77
CA ARG A 53 -1.18 -16.04 -3.21
C ARG A 53 -2.63 -15.89 -3.66
N ALA A 54 -3.59 -16.44 -2.92
CA ALA A 54 -5.01 -16.28 -3.21
C ALA A 54 -5.45 -14.81 -3.13
N LEU A 55 -4.86 -14.05 -2.21
CA LEU A 55 -5.14 -12.62 -2.01
C LEU A 55 -4.32 -11.67 -2.89
N ARG A 56 -3.47 -12.16 -3.79
CA ARG A 56 -2.64 -11.32 -4.66
C ARG A 56 -3.45 -10.25 -5.42
N TRP A 57 -4.70 -10.55 -5.76
CA TRP A 57 -5.60 -9.65 -6.50
C TRP A 57 -5.89 -8.36 -5.73
N VAL A 58 -5.88 -8.42 -4.40
CA VAL A 58 -6.07 -7.23 -3.55
C VAL A 58 -4.95 -6.22 -3.79
N LEU A 59 -3.71 -6.67 -4.01
CA LEU A 59 -2.57 -5.79 -4.29
C LEU A 59 -2.77 -4.96 -5.56
N VAL A 60 -3.47 -5.48 -6.58
CA VAL A 60 -3.74 -4.74 -7.82
C VAL A 60 -4.57 -3.48 -7.54
N ALA A 61 -5.54 -3.56 -6.63
CA ALA A 61 -6.33 -2.41 -6.22
C ALA A 61 -5.46 -1.36 -5.50
N TYR A 62 -4.51 -1.81 -4.67
CA TYR A 62 -3.55 -0.92 -4.01
C TYR A 62 -2.55 -0.30 -5.01
N ILE A 63 -2.05 -1.05 -5.99
CA ILE A 63 -1.20 -0.53 -7.07
C ILE A 63 -1.90 0.61 -7.79
N ARG A 64 -3.14 0.39 -8.25
CA ARG A 64 -3.92 1.44 -8.93
C ARG A 64 -4.11 2.67 -8.03
N ARG A 65 -4.40 2.48 -6.75
CA ARG A 65 -4.58 3.58 -5.79
C ARG A 65 -3.28 4.38 -5.61
N TRP A 66 -2.16 3.70 -5.38
CA TRP A 66 -0.86 4.35 -5.17
C TRP A 66 -0.32 5.01 -6.45
N ILE A 67 -0.60 4.46 -7.64
CA ILE A 67 -0.33 5.12 -8.92
C ILE A 67 -1.14 6.41 -9.05
N LEU A 68 -2.43 6.41 -8.71
CA LEU A 68 -3.25 7.63 -8.75
C LEU A 68 -2.73 8.69 -7.76
N ILE A 69 -2.33 8.26 -6.55
CA ILE A 69 -1.71 9.15 -5.56
C ILE A 69 -0.41 9.72 -6.13
N ALA A 70 0.49 8.88 -6.64
CA ALA A 70 1.75 9.30 -7.23
C ALA A 70 1.54 10.29 -8.39
N ALA A 71 0.62 9.98 -9.31
CA ALA A 71 0.28 10.85 -10.45
C ALA A 71 -0.28 12.20 -9.99
N SER A 72 -1.19 12.19 -9.01
CA SER A 72 -1.77 13.42 -8.47
C SER A 72 -0.73 14.31 -7.78
N LEU A 73 0.16 13.72 -6.97
CA LEU A 73 1.24 14.44 -6.31
C LEU A 73 2.26 14.96 -7.32
N PHE A 74 2.63 14.14 -8.31
CA PHE A 74 3.55 14.54 -9.37
C PHE A 74 3.01 15.71 -10.20
N LEU A 75 1.73 15.67 -10.57
CA LEU A 75 1.08 16.77 -11.30
C LEU A 75 1.00 18.05 -10.45
N ALA A 76 0.92 17.92 -9.12
CA ALA A 76 0.92 19.04 -8.19
C ALA A 76 2.30 19.71 -8.00
N ILE A 77 3.41 19.05 -8.41
CA ILE A 77 4.76 19.63 -8.29
C ILE A 77 4.90 20.89 -9.14
N ALA A 78 4.51 20.83 -10.43
CA ALA A 78 4.65 21.97 -11.33
C ALA A 78 3.96 23.27 -10.85
N PRO A 79 2.68 23.26 -10.42
CA PRO A 79 2.05 24.45 -9.85
C PRO A 79 2.66 24.84 -8.50
N ALA A 80 3.08 23.89 -7.67
CA ALA A 80 3.72 24.20 -6.38
C ALA A 80 5.08 24.89 -6.57
N GLU A 81 5.90 24.46 -7.52
CA GLU A 81 7.16 25.09 -7.90
C GLU A 81 6.93 26.50 -8.49
N ALA A 82 5.91 26.65 -9.35
CA ALA A 82 5.54 27.96 -9.89
C ALA A 82 5.14 28.96 -8.78
N LEU A 83 4.42 28.49 -7.75
CA LEU A 83 4.08 29.30 -6.57
C LEU A 83 5.29 29.56 -5.67
N ALA A 84 6.21 28.60 -5.55
CA ALA A 84 7.46 28.76 -4.80
C ALA A 84 8.40 29.80 -5.43
N ALA A 85 8.41 29.91 -6.76
CA ALA A 85 9.13 30.96 -7.47
C ALA A 85 8.56 32.36 -7.19
N GLN A 86 7.26 32.46 -6.90
CA GLN A 86 6.59 33.74 -6.58
C GLN A 86 6.71 34.10 -5.09
N ALA A 87 6.64 33.11 -4.20
CA ALA A 87 6.77 33.33 -2.77
C ALA A 87 7.51 32.15 -2.10
N LYS A 88 8.63 32.47 -1.42
CA LYS A 88 9.49 31.49 -0.75
C LYS A 88 8.78 30.62 0.30
N ILE A 89 7.62 31.05 0.80
CA ILE A 89 6.79 30.28 1.74
C ILE A 89 6.31 28.96 1.12
N PHE A 90 6.17 28.89 -0.21
CA PHE A 90 5.72 27.69 -0.92
C PHE A 90 6.83 26.67 -1.22
N ILE A 91 8.09 26.95 -0.86
CA ILE A 91 9.21 25.99 -1.03
C ILE A 91 8.96 24.72 -0.20
N ILE A 92 8.48 24.86 1.04
CA ILE A 92 8.22 23.72 1.94
C ILE A 92 7.09 22.83 1.38
N PRO A 93 5.91 23.37 0.98
CA PRO A 93 4.88 22.61 0.28
C PRO A 93 5.37 21.91 -0.99
N ALA A 94 6.16 22.59 -1.84
CA ALA A 94 6.67 22.01 -3.09
C ALA A 94 7.56 20.78 -2.82
N ALA A 95 8.48 20.89 -1.86
CA ALA A 95 9.30 19.77 -1.42
C ALA A 95 8.45 18.61 -0.84
N ALA A 96 7.40 18.93 -0.08
CA ALA A 96 6.50 17.91 0.48
C ALA A 96 5.77 17.11 -0.62
N PHE A 97 5.32 17.76 -1.70
CA PHE A 97 4.71 17.06 -2.85
C PHE A 97 5.71 16.14 -3.55
N ALA A 98 6.95 16.59 -3.77
CA ALA A 98 8.00 15.79 -4.40
C ALA A 98 8.39 14.56 -3.56
N VAL A 99 8.55 14.73 -2.25
CA VAL A 99 8.81 13.62 -1.31
C VAL A 99 7.63 12.64 -1.30
N GLY A 100 6.40 13.15 -1.22
CA GLY A 100 5.19 12.33 -1.26
C GLY A 100 5.07 11.50 -2.54
N ALA A 101 5.34 12.10 -3.70
CA ALA A 101 5.35 11.41 -4.98
C ALA A 101 6.41 10.29 -5.01
N SER A 102 7.61 10.56 -4.49
CA SER A 102 8.70 9.58 -4.40
C SER A 102 8.34 8.38 -3.52
N ILE A 103 7.73 8.62 -2.34
CA ILE A 103 7.23 7.56 -1.47
C ILE A 103 6.15 6.74 -2.17
N ALA A 104 5.19 7.39 -2.82
CA ALA A 104 4.12 6.70 -3.53
C ALA A 104 4.64 5.81 -4.66
N ILE A 105 5.65 6.25 -5.40
CA ILE A 105 6.33 5.44 -6.42
C ILE A 105 7.04 4.25 -5.76
N ALA A 106 7.81 4.47 -4.69
CA ALA A 106 8.53 3.40 -4.01
C ALA A 106 7.58 2.31 -3.47
N VAL A 107 6.48 2.73 -2.84
CA VAL A 107 5.43 1.82 -2.36
C VAL A 107 4.78 1.07 -3.53
N THR A 108 4.50 1.75 -4.65
CA THR A 108 3.96 1.10 -5.86
C THR A 108 4.91 0.02 -6.38
N CYS A 109 6.21 0.32 -6.50
CA CYS A 109 7.24 -0.64 -6.92
C CYS A 109 7.33 -1.83 -5.96
N LEU A 110 7.29 -1.59 -4.65
CA LEU A 110 7.32 -2.63 -3.64
C LEU A 110 6.10 -3.56 -3.74
N ILE A 111 4.90 -2.99 -3.87
CA ILE A 111 3.67 -3.77 -4.06
C ILE A 111 3.75 -4.59 -5.36
N GLY A 112 4.23 -3.98 -6.45
CA GLY A 112 4.44 -4.66 -7.72
C GLY A 112 5.41 -5.82 -7.63
N ALA A 113 6.56 -5.62 -6.95
CA ALA A 113 7.55 -6.67 -6.73
C ALA A 113 6.96 -7.85 -5.92
N VAL A 114 6.23 -7.56 -4.85
CA VAL A 114 5.54 -8.60 -4.05
C VAL A 114 4.47 -9.30 -4.87
N TYR A 115 3.70 -8.57 -5.69
CA TYR A 115 2.69 -9.16 -6.57
C TYR A 115 3.31 -10.15 -7.56
N VAL A 116 4.44 -9.78 -8.19
CA VAL A 116 5.19 -10.67 -9.10
C VAL A 116 5.75 -11.86 -8.34
N LEU A 117 6.34 -11.66 -7.16
CA LEU A 117 6.91 -12.72 -6.34
C LEU A 117 5.86 -13.74 -5.86
N LEU A 118 4.67 -13.27 -5.48
CA LEU A 118 3.55 -14.16 -5.15
C LEU A 118 3.02 -14.89 -6.40
N GLY A 119 3.08 -14.25 -7.56
CA GLY A 119 2.70 -14.85 -8.85
C GLY A 119 3.71 -15.85 -9.42
N SER A 120 5.00 -15.69 -9.11
CA SER A 120 6.03 -16.65 -9.52
C SER A 120 5.84 -17.96 -8.74
N LYS A 121 5.41 -19.00 -9.46
CA LYS A 121 5.52 -20.38 -8.98
C LYS A 121 7.02 -20.67 -8.89
N ARG A 122 7.55 -20.86 -7.67
CA ARG A 122 8.70 -21.74 -7.49
C ARG A 122 8.14 -23.14 -7.66
N GLU A 123 8.37 -23.71 -8.85
CA GLU A 123 8.39 -25.16 -9.06
C GLU A 123 9.54 -25.77 -8.27
#